data_AF-F3KEM6-F1
#
_entry.id   AF-F3KEM6-F1
#
_cell.length_a   1.000
_cell.length_b   1.000
_cell.length_c   1.000
_cell.angle_alpha   90.00
_cell.angle_beta   90.00
_cell.angle_gamma   90.00
#
_symmetry.space_group_name_H-M   'P 1'
#
loop_
_entity.id
_entity.type
_entity.pdbx_description
1 polymer ?
#
loop_
_entity_poly.entity_id
_entity_poly.type
_entity_poly.pdbx_seq_one_letter_code
_entity_poly.pdbx_strand_id
1 'polypeptide(L)' 'MASGGMGDVLSGLLGGLLAQGFELEQAASIGAVLHSTAADQAAKKGERGMLATDLLPYLRELVNPC' A
#
# COMPACT_ATOMS: atom_id res chain seq x y z
N MET A 1 5.20 -10.21 4.42
CA MET A 1 4.53 -10.07 3.09
C MET A 1 4.97 -11.20 2.18
N ALA A 2 4.06 -11.85 1.45
CA ALA A 2 4.33 -12.77 0.32
C ALA A 2 3.04 -13.51 -0.13
N SER A 3 1.91 -12.80 -0.23
CA SER A 3 0.65 -13.37 -0.70
C SER A 3 0.24 -12.81 -2.07
N GLY A 4 -0.56 -13.57 -2.81
CA GLY A 4 -1.09 -13.13 -4.10
C GLY A 4 -1.85 -11.82 -3.98
N GLY A 5 -1.69 -10.94 -4.96
CA GLY A 5 -2.36 -9.63 -5.00
C GLY A 5 -1.59 -8.47 -4.37
N MET A 6 -0.49 -8.71 -3.64
CA MET A 6 0.30 -7.61 -3.04
C MET A 6 0.88 -6.67 -4.12
N GLY A 7 1.35 -7.24 -5.24
CA GLY A 7 1.82 -6.45 -6.39
C GLY A 7 0.71 -5.68 -7.11
N ASP A 8 -0.52 -6.19 -7.11
CA ASP A 8 -1.68 -5.51 -7.70
C ASP A 8 -2.07 -4.30 -6.84
N VAL A 9 -2.05 -4.45 -5.51
CA VAL A 9 -2.28 -3.34 -4.56
C VAL A 9 -1.21 -2.26 -4.72
N LEU A 10 0.07 -2.64 -4.81
CA LEU A 10 1.15 -1.68 -5.04
C LEU A 10 0.98 -0.97 -6.40
N SER A 11 0.74 -1.71 -7.47
CA SER A 11 0.54 -1.15 -8.81
C SER A 11 -0.65 -0.18 -8.86
N GLY A 12 -1.76 -0.51 -8.19
CA GLY A 12 -2.92 0.37 -8.08
C GLY A 12 -2.62 1.66 -7.31
N LEU A 13 -1.84 1.57 -6.23
CA LEU A 13 -1.39 2.73 -5.47
C LEU A 13 -0.50 3.65 -6.33
N LEU A 14 0.46 3.08 -7.06
CA LEU A 14 1.32 3.83 -7.98
C LEU A 14 0.49 4.50 -9.08
N GLY A 15 -0.45 3.77 -9.69
CA GLY A 15 -1.36 4.32 -10.70
C GLY A 15 -2.21 5.47 -10.15
N GLY A 16 -2.70 5.36 -8.92
CA GLY A 16 -3.46 6.42 -8.24
C GLY A 16 -2.61 7.67 -7.95
N LEU A 17 -1.35 7.51 -7.54
CA LEU A 17 -0.43 8.63 -7.33
C LEU A 17 -0.07 9.32 -8.66
N LEU A 18 0.22 8.54 -9.70
CA LEU A 18 0.47 9.07 -11.04
C LEU A 18 -0.75 9.83 -11.59
N ALA A 19 -1.95 9.31 -11.38
CA ALA A 19 -3.19 9.97 -11.78
C ALA A 19 -3.46 11.29 -11.03
N GLN A 20 -2.87 11.47 -9.86
CA GLN A 20 -2.90 12.72 -9.09
C GLN A 20 -1.81 13.73 -9.52
N GLY A 21 -0.94 13.36 -10.47
CA GLY A 21 0.10 14.25 -11.01
C GLY A 21 1.45 14.16 -10.30
N PHE A 22 1.70 13.12 -9.50
CA PHE A 22 3.03 12.86 -8.96
C PHE A 22 3.98 12.37 -10.05
N GLU A 23 5.26 12.76 -9.95
CA GLU A 23 6.31 12.24 -10.83
C GLU A 23 6.56 10.75 -10.57
N LEU A 24 7.07 10.03 -11.59
CA LEU A 24 7.31 8.58 -11.50
C LEU A 24 8.17 8.17 -10.30
N GLU A 25 9.26 8.89 -10.04
CA GLU A 25 10.16 8.62 -8.92
C GLU A 25 9.45 8.85 -7.57
N GLN A 26 8.66 9.92 -7.46
CA GLN A 26 7.90 10.24 -6.27
C GLN A 26 6.82 9.20 -6.01
N ALA A 27 6.05 8.84 -7.04
CA ALA A 27 5.01 7.83 -6.96
C ALA A 27 5.62 6.48 -6.51
N ALA A 28 6.74 6.06 -7.11
CA ALA A 28 7.43 4.84 -6.73
C ALA A 28 7.89 4.84 -5.26
N SER A 29 8.55 5.92 -4.83
CA SER A 29 9.05 6.05 -3.46
C SER A 29 7.92 6.10 -2.43
N ILE A 30 6.96 7.01 -2.61
CA ILE A 30 5.81 7.19 -1.73
C ILE A 30 4.95 5.92 -1.70
N GLY A 31 4.66 5.35 -2.87
CA GLY A 31 3.86 4.14 -2.98
C GLY A 31 4.48 2.94 -2.28
N ALA A 32 5.79 2.72 -2.43
CA ALA A 32 6.49 1.65 -1.72
C ALA A 32 6.43 1.82 -0.21
N VAL A 33 6.64 3.05 0.30
CA VAL A 33 6.57 3.36 1.74
C VAL A 33 5.17 3.18 2.31
N LEU A 34 4.14 3.69 1.61
CA LEU A 34 2.74 3.51 2.02
C LEU A 34 2.35 2.03 2.06
N HIS A 35 2.75 1.26 1.04
CA HIS A 35 2.46 -0.16 0.95
C HIS A 35 3.14 -0.97 2.07
N SER A 36 4.43 -0.73 2.33
CA SER A 36 5.14 -1.42 3.42
C SER A 36 4.60 -1.01 4.80
N THR A 37 4.31 0.28 5.00
CA THR A 37 3.75 0.77 6.27
C THR A 37 2.36 0.16 6.53
N ALA A 38 1.52 0.04 5.51
CA ALA A 38 0.22 -0.63 5.63
C ALA A 38 0.39 -2.13 5.94
N ALA A 39 1.37 -2.80 5.32
CA ALA A 39 1.67 -4.19 5.59
C ALA A 39 2.15 -4.40 7.04
N ASP A 40 3.02 -3.53 7.55
CA ASP A 40 3.52 -3.58 8.93
C ASP A 40 2.40 -3.36 9.94
N GLN A 41 1.43 -2.47 9.64
CA GLN A 41 0.25 -2.28 10.48
C GLN A 41 -0.71 -3.47 10.45
N ALA A 42 -0.93 -4.06 9.27
CA ALA A 42 -1.73 -5.27 9.13
C ALA A 42 -1.10 -6.46 9.87
N ALA A 43 0.24 -6.61 9.79
CA ALA A 43 1.00 -7.65 10.46
C ALA A 43 0.84 -7.66 11.98
N LYS A 44 0.48 -6.53 12.60
CA LYS A 44 0.15 -6.48 14.04
C LYS A 44 -1.03 -7.39 14.43
N LYS A 45 -1.91 -7.72 13.47
CA LYS A 45 -3.02 -8.68 13.64
C LYS A 45 -2.62 -10.12 13.28
N GLY A 46 -1.36 -10.34 12.88
CA GLY A 46 -0.80 -11.61 12.46
C GLY A 46 -0.26 -11.55 11.03
N GLU A 47 0.92 -12.13 10.81
CA GLU A 47 1.56 -12.17 9.48
C GLU A 47 1.11 -13.36 8.63
N ARG A 48 0.78 -14.49 9.28
CA ARG A 48 0.38 -15.72 8.59
C ARG A 48 -1.05 -15.59 8.09
N GLY A 49 -1.23 -15.81 6.78
CA GLY A 49 -2.54 -15.71 6.14
C GLY A 49 -2.94 -14.28 5.75
N MET A 50 -2.07 -13.29 5.96
CA MET A 50 -2.33 -11.91 5.55
C MET A 50 -2.59 -11.82 4.03
N LEU A 51 -3.75 -11.29 3.67
CA LEU A 51 -4.19 -11.07 2.30
C LEU A 51 -3.85 -9.65 1.84
N ALA A 52 -3.75 -9.45 0.53
CA ALA A 52 -3.51 -8.11 -0.04
C ALA A 52 -4.61 -7.11 0.34
N THR A 53 -5.86 -7.56 0.44
CA THR A 53 -7.00 -6.74 0.86
C THR A 53 -6.92 -6.26 2.31
N ASP A 54 -6.14 -6.94 3.16
CA ASP A 54 -5.97 -6.55 4.57
C ASP A 54 -5.19 -5.23 4.70
N LEU A 55 -4.45 -4.82 3.66
CA LEU A 55 -3.75 -3.53 3.62
C LEU A 55 -4.70 -2.36 3.36
N LEU A 56 -5.85 -2.58 2.72
CA LEU A 56 -6.72 -1.49 2.22
C LEU A 56 -7.22 -0.53 3.31
N PRO A 57 -7.63 -0.99 4.51
CA PRO A 57 -8.03 -0.08 5.59
C PRO A 57 -6.87 0.83 6.03
N TYR A 58 -5.67 0.27 6.19
CA TYR A 58 -4.48 1.01 6.61
C TYR A 58 -4.00 1.98 5.52
N LEU A 59 -4.05 1.57 4.26
CA LEU A 59 -3.74 2.46 3.13
C LEU A 59 -4.68 3.65 3.10
N ARG A 60 -5.99 3.44 3.30
CA ARG A 60 -6.98 4.53 3.34
C ARG A 60 -6.68 5.56 4.42
N GLU A 61 -6.26 5.11 5.60
CA GLU A 61 -5.86 5.99 6.71
C GLU A 61 -4.57 6.74 6.40
N LEU A 62 -3.54 6.05 5.87
CA LEU A 62 -2.24 6.65 5.57
C LEU A 62 -2.30 7.73 4.48
N VAL A 63 -3.18 7.57 3.48
CA VAL A 63 -3.32 8.55 2.38
C VAL A 63 -4.34 9.66 2.67
N ASN A 64 -5.12 9.55 3.74
CA ASN A 64 -6.10 10.56 4.17
C ASN A 64 -5.90 10.89 5.66
N PRO A 65 -4.80 11.54 6.06
CA PRO A 65 -4.60 11.95 7.43
C PRO A 65 -5.64 13.00 7.85
N CYS A 66 -6.11 12.89 9.10
CA CYS A 66 -7.02 13.84 9.73
C CYS A 66 -6.39 15.23 9.95
#